data_AF-A0A523RAC4-F1
#
_entry.id   AF-A0A523RAC4-F1
#
_cell.length_a   1.000
_cell.length_b   1.000
_cell.length_c   1.000
_cell.angle_alpha   90.00
_cell.angle_beta   90.00
_cell.angle_gamma   90.00
#
_symmetry.space_group_name_H-M   'P 1'
#
loop_
_entity.id
_entity.type
_entity.pdbx_description
1 polymer ?
#
loop_
_entity_poly.entity_id
_entity_poly.type
_entity_poly.pdbx_seq_one_letter_code
_entity_poly.pdbx_strand_id
1 'polypeptide(L)'
;MPRCPRCGNENKSDNYVCAFCGRRLKIERIENFSIFKRIEEDFTSPARWYVTILWLFTKPNRAFWSINHKRKDAPGLKILLFNALLYGLMGLAFFSHINITSIPPLTLGRFFIDLAAFIAFFAFGFLYYLIFTLILIWIFSRGANIAVDFSERLEARFGDKDDETEKYSEAEMSPFSIYKGGTLHQQQASKFNMMLTAFAPYLLINAIEILIILIGIPTINIPDITSFETLNAPLFASPVWTVLHLIEALTIAIWVPI
;
A
#
# COMPACT_ATOMS: atom_id res chain seq x y z
N MET A 1 15.45 28.12 -24.12
CA MET A 1 15.58 27.21 -22.96
C MET A 1 15.48 28.03 -21.68
N PRO A 2 14.55 27.73 -20.75
CA PRO A 2 14.46 28.47 -19.49
C PRO A 2 15.69 28.20 -18.61
N ARG A 3 16.30 29.27 -18.09
CA ARG A 3 17.35 29.19 -17.06
C ARG A 3 16.75 29.01 -15.69
N CYS A 4 17.35 28.14 -14.88
CA CYS A 4 16.93 27.96 -13.50
C CYS A 4 17.21 29.23 -12.68
N PRO A 5 16.22 29.82 -11.99
CA PRO A 5 16.41 31.03 -11.20
C PRO A 5 17.25 30.80 -9.91
N ARG A 6 17.59 29.54 -9.56
CA ARG A 6 18.51 29.24 -8.43
C ARG A 6 19.96 29.19 -8.85
N CYS A 7 20.25 28.40 -9.88
CA CYS A 7 21.59 27.92 -10.18
C CYS A 7 22.05 28.32 -11.58
N GLY A 8 21.24 29.09 -12.33
CA GLY A 8 21.56 29.55 -13.68
C GLY A 8 21.52 28.48 -14.77
N ASN A 9 21.44 27.19 -14.40
CA ASN A 9 21.54 26.09 -15.36
C ASN A 9 20.42 26.11 -16.41
N GLU A 10 20.77 25.81 -17.65
CA GLU A 10 19.84 25.72 -18.76
C GLU A 10 19.06 24.41 -18.68
N ASN A 11 17.74 24.51 -18.76
CA ASN A 11 16.86 23.34 -18.72
C ASN A 11 16.04 23.27 -20.01
N LYS A 12 15.66 22.05 -20.41
CA LYS A 12 14.69 21.85 -21.49
C LYS A 12 13.38 22.53 -21.12
N SER A 13 12.64 23.04 -22.11
CA SER A 13 11.34 23.69 -21.89
C SER A 13 10.36 22.80 -21.13
N ASP A 14 10.49 21.49 -21.28
CA ASP A 14 9.54 20.52 -20.75
C ASP A 14 9.91 20.07 -19.32
N ASN A 15 11.04 20.55 -18.79
CA ASN A 15 11.47 20.24 -17.44
C ASN A 15 10.63 21.02 -16.42
N TYR A 16 9.96 20.29 -15.53
CA TYR A 16 9.24 20.86 -14.38
C TYR A 16 10.17 21.22 -13.21
N VAL A 17 11.37 20.63 -13.19
CA VAL A 17 12.38 20.77 -12.13
C VAL A 17 13.75 20.95 -12.77
N CYS A 18 14.59 21.79 -12.17
CA CYS A 18 15.98 21.91 -12.58
C CYS A 18 16.74 20.62 -12.26
N ALA A 19 17.30 19.98 -13.28
CA ALA A 19 18.05 18.73 -13.14
C ALA A 19 19.27 18.86 -12.22
N PHE A 20 19.80 20.07 -12.04
CA PHE A 20 21.04 20.31 -11.31
C PHE A 20 20.82 20.66 -9.82
N CYS A 21 19.86 21.54 -9.53
CA CYS A 21 19.62 22.01 -8.15
C CYS A 21 18.28 21.57 -7.56
N GLY A 22 17.46 20.83 -8.31
CA GLY A 22 16.14 20.39 -7.86
C GLY A 22 15.10 21.50 -7.69
N ARG A 23 15.41 22.76 -8.06
CA ARG A 23 14.46 23.87 -7.95
C ARG A 23 13.32 23.71 -8.95
N ARG A 24 12.11 24.01 -8.49
CA ARG A 24 10.89 24.05 -9.29
C ARG A 24 10.99 25.09 -10.39
N LEU A 25 10.61 24.69 -11.61
CA LEU A 25 10.55 25.57 -12.79
C LEU A 25 9.12 25.84 -13.23
N LYS A 26 8.21 24.88 -13.03
CA LYS A 26 6.78 24.99 -13.40
C LYS A 26 5.88 24.36 -12.34
N ILE A 27 4.61 24.76 -12.35
CA ILE A 27 3.53 24.19 -11.53
C ILE A 27 2.75 23.22 -12.41
N GLU A 28 2.57 21.97 -11.95
CA GLU A 28 1.73 21.02 -12.68
C GLU A 28 0.24 21.29 -12.38
N ARG A 29 -0.64 21.06 -13.36
CA ARG A 29 -2.08 21.28 -13.19
C ARG A 29 -2.67 20.45 -12.04
N ILE A 30 -2.12 19.26 -11.79
CA ILE A 30 -2.50 18.38 -10.69
C ILE A 30 -2.14 18.96 -9.33
N GLU A 31 -1.06 19.77 -9.23
CA GLU A 31 -0.62 20.41 -7.99
C GLU A 31 -1.58 21.52 -7.51
N ASN A 32 -2.58 21.90 -8.31
CA ASN A 32 -3.66 22.81 -7.90
C ASN A 32 -4.59 22.16 -6.85
N PHE A 33 -4.67 20.83 -6.82
CA PHE A 33 -5.41 20.12 -5.79
C PHE A 33 -4.54 19.97 -4.54
N SER A 34 -5.09 20.29 -3.37
CA SER A 34 -4.34 20.26 -2.10
C SER A 34 -3.68 18.90 -1.79
N ILE A 35 -4.28 17.81 -2.30
CA ILE A 35 -3.84 16.42 -2.10
C ILE A 35 -2.56 16.11 -2.88
N PHE A 36 -2.33 16.79 -4.00
CA PHE A 36 -1.16 16.60 -4.87
C PHE A 36 -0.17 17.77 -4.79
N LYS A 37 -0.42 18.73 -3.90
CA LYS A 37 0.48 19.86 -3.68
C LYS A 37 1.83 19.34 -3.19
N ARG A 38 2.86 19.61 -3.98
CA ARG A 38 4.25 19.28 -3.66
C ARG A 38 4.71 19.97 -2.38
N ILE A 39 5.45 19.24 -1.56
CA ILE A 39 6.05 19.75 -0.32
C ILE A 39 7.46 20.27 -0.65
N GLU A 40 7.69 21.54 -0.34
CA GLU A 40 8.96 22.25 -0.56
C GLU A 40 9.79 22.41 0.73
N GLU A 41 9.32 21.83 1.84
CA GLU A 41 10.03 21.82 3.13
C GLU A 41 11.34 21.04 3.01
N ASP A 42 12.36 21.47 3.77
CA ASP A 42 13.61 20.73 3.88
C ASP A 42 13.36 19.38 4.58
N PHE A 43 13.90 18.30 4.01
CA PHE A 43 13.79 16.97 4.60
C PHE A 43 14.65 16.88 5.87
N THR A 44 14.00 16.91 7.03
CA THR A 44 14.68 16.84 8.34
C THR A 44 14.91 15.42 8.80
N SER A 45 13.87 14.57 8.70
CA SER A 45 13.91 13.19 9.16
C SER A 45 12.74 12.38 8.60
N PRO A 46 12.92 11.07 8.37
CA PRO A 46 11.83 10.21 7.95
C PRO A 46 10.78 10.09 9.06
N ALA A 47 9.51 10.08 8.65
CA ALA A 47 8.44 9.70 9.55
C ALA A 47 8.56 8.21 9.93
N ARG A 48 8.14 7.86 11.14
CA ARG A 48 8.03 6.46 11.55
C ARG A 48 6.97 5.76 10.69
N TRP A 49 7.17 4.47 10.42
CA TRP A 49 6.34 3.69 9.50
C TRP A 49 4.82 3.79 9.78
N TYR A 50 4.39 3.84 11.04
CA TYR A 50 2.99 3.93 11.42
C TYR A 50 2.40 5.33 11.15
N VAL A 51 3.21 6.38 11.27
CA VAL A 51 2.82 7.75 10.91
C VAL A 51 2.65 7.84 9.40
N THR A 52 3.54 7.19 8.64
CA THR A 52 3.43 7.10 7.19
C THR A 52 2.13 6.42 6.76
N ILE A 53 1.74 5.31 7.41
CA ILE A 53 0.45 4.65 7.14
C ILE A 53 -0.71 5.60 7.44
N LEU A 54 -0.71 6.31 8.57
CA LEU A 54 -1.76 7.27 8.90
C LEU A 54 -1.82 8.44 7.91
N TRP A 55 -0.67 8.91 7.42
CA TRP A 55 -0.61 9.94 6.39
C TRP A 55 -1.11 9.47 5.03
N LEU A 56 -1.02 8.18 4.69
CA LEU A 56 -1.61 7.68 3.43
C LEU A 56 -3.13 7.96 3.36
N PHE A 57 -3.82 8.00 4.51
CA PHE A 57 -5.25 8.35 4.59
C PHE A 57 -5.50 9.84 4.80
N THR A 58 -4.69 10.51 5.62
CA THR A 58 -4.98 11.89 6.07
C THR A 58 -4.25 12.98 5.28
N LYS A 59 -3.02 12.71 4.81
CA LYS A 59 -2.12 13.65 4.14
C LYS A 59 -1.24 12.92 3.11
N PRO A 60 -1.83 12.42 2.01
CA PRO A 60 -1.13 11.54 1.06
C PRO A 60 0.07 12.22 0.40
N ASN A 61 0.01 13.52 0.09
CA ASN A 61 1.19 14.27 -0.38
C ASN A 61 2.40 14.13 0.56
N ARG A 62 2.18 14.17 1.88
CA ARG A 62 3.24 14.04 2.88
C ARG A 62 3.71 12.60 3.03
N ALA A 63 2.80 11.63 2.93
CA ALA A 63 3.16 10.22 2.88
C ALA A 63 4.06 9.92 1.68
N PHE A 64 3.65 10.30 0.46
CA PHE A 64 4.43 10.08 -0.76
C PHE A 64 5.75 10.85 -0.74
N TRP A 65 5.76 12.07 -0.21
CA TRP A 65 7.01 12.82 -0.03
C TRP A 65 7.97 12.06 0.90
N SER A 66 7.51 11.57 2.07
CA SER A 66 8.34 10.80 2.99
C SER A 66 8.82 9.47 2.39
N ILE A 67 7.94 8.74 1.70
CA ILE A 67 8.26 7.46 1.05
C ILE A 67 9.31 7.66 -0.04
N ASN A 68 9.21 8.73 -0.83
CA ASN A 68 10.18 9.03 -1.88
C ASN A 68 11.58 9.35 -1.34
N HIS A 69 11.69 9.94 -0.14
CA HIS A 69 12.97 10.27 0.51
C HIS A 69 13.60 9.10 1.29
N LYS A 70 12.81 8.13 1.76
CA LYS A 70 13.30 6.88 2.38
C LYS A 70 12.54 5.67 1.85
N ARG A 71 12.93 5.23 0.65
CA ARG A 71 12.23 4.18 -0.12
C ARG A 71 12.34 2.80 0.49
N LYS A 72 13.50 2.49 1.07
CA LYS A 72 13.78 1.21 1.72
C LYS A 72 12.89 1.00 2.95
N ASP A 73 12.54 2.08 3.63
CA ASP A 73 11.72 2.08 4.84
C ASP A 73 10.22 2.23 4.55
N ALA A 74 9.82 2.19 3.27
CA ALA A 74 8.42 2.27 2.88
C ALA A 74 7.60 1.13 3.54
N PRO A 75 6.42 1.42 4.12
CA PRO A 75 5.65 0.45 4.89
C PRO A 75 4.91 -0.59 4.03
N GLY A 76 5.27 -0.80 2.76
CA GLY A 76 4.54 -1.65 1.83
C GLY A 76 4.35 -3.09 2.29
N LEU A 77 5.42 -3.76 2.72
CA LEU A 77 5.32 -5.13 3.27
C LEU A 77 4.49 -5.18 4.56
N LYS A 78 4.52 -4.12 5.37
CA LYS A 78 3.71 -4.02 6.58
C LYS A 78 2.24 -3.90 6.23
N ILE A 79 1.90 -3.11 5.21
CA ILE A 79 0.54 -2.99 4.70
C ILE A 79 0.03 -4.36 4.21
N LEU A 80 0.83 -5.11 3.45
CA LEU A 80 0.48 -6.47 3.04
C LEU A 80 0.23 -7.38 4.25
N LEU A 81 1.11 -7.36 5.24
CA LEU A 81 0.95 -8.15 6.47
C LEU A 81 -0.31 -7.76 7.26
N PHE A 82 -0.59 -6.47 7.40
CA PHE A 82 -1.79 -6.00 8.09
C PHE A 82 -3.07 -6.36 7.32
N ASN A 83 -3.07 -6.32 5.99
CA ASN A 83 -4.19 -6.81 5.19
C ASN A 83 -4.42 -8.31 5.38
N ALA A 84 -3.34 -9.11 5.43
CA ALA A 84 -3.45 -10.54 5.74
C ALA A 84 -4.01 -10.77 7.16
N LEU A 85 -3.57 -9.97 8.14
CA LEU A 85 -4.08 -10.01 9.52
C LEU A 85 -5.58 -9.69 9.58
N LEU A 86 -6.02 -8.64 8.87
CA LEU A 86 -7.44 -8.29 8.78
C LEU A 86 -8.23 -9.42 8.10
N TYR A 87 -7.68 -10.09 7.08
CA TYR A 87 -8.33 -11.23 6.46
C TYR A 87 -8.49 -12.41 7.44
N GLY A 88 -7.50 -12.65 8.30
CA GLY A 88 -7.63 -13.60 9.41
C GLY A 88 -8.77 -13.22 10.38
N LEU A 89 -8.86 -11.95 10.76
CA LEU A 89 -9.95 -11.44 11.60
C LEU A 89 -11.32 -11.54 10.90
N MET A 90 -11.36 -11.36 9.57
CA MET A 90 -12.55 -11.57 8.77
C MET A 90 -13.02 -13.02 8.80
N GLY A 91 -12.08 -13.98 8.78
CA GLY A 91 -12.37 -15.39 9.03
C GLY A 91 -13.03 -15.62 10.39
N LEU A 92 -12.51 -14.99 11.45
CA LEU A 92 -13.13 -15.08 12.78
C LEU A 92 -14.54 -14.47 12.81
N ALA A 93 -14.72 -13.31 12.19
CA ALA A 93 -16.03 -12.68 12.08
C ALA A 93 -17.03 -13.59 11.34
N PHE A 94 -16.60 -14.26 10.27
CA PHE A 94 -17.41 -15.24 9.57
C PHE A 94 -17.74 -16.46 10.45
N PHE A 95 -16.74 -17.03 11.15
CA PHE A 95 -16.94 -18.19 12.02
C PHE A 95 -17.78 -17.88 13.28
N SER A 96 -17.85 -16.62 13.72
CA SER A 96 -18.73 -16.22 14.82
C SER A 96 -20.22 -16.43 14.52
N HIS A 97 -20.59 -16.54 13.25
CA HIS A 97 -21.96 -16.85 12.83
C HIS A 97 -22.27 -18.34 12.81
N ILE A 98 -21.26 -19.20 13.01
CA ILE A 98 -21.42 -20.66 13.02
C ILE A 98 -21.48 -21.12 14.48
N ASN A 99 -22.65 -21.51 14.93
CA ASN A 99 -22.86 -22.09 16.25
C ASN A 99 -22.85 -23.62 16.15
N ILE A 100 -21.93 -24.27 16.87
CA ILE A 100 -21.77 -25.72 16.87
C ILE A 100 -22.44 -26.26 18.13
N THR A 101 -23.58 -26.92 18.01
CA THR A 101 -24.36 -27.32 19.20
C THR A 101 -23.63 -28.33 20.08
N SER A 102 -22.76 -29.15 19.50
CA SER A 102 -21.92 -30.11 20.24
C SER A 102 -20.78 -29.46 21.02
N ILE A 103 -20.43 -28.20 20.71
CA ILE A 103 -19.29 -27.49 21.31
C ILE A 103 -19.78 -26.14 21.86
N PRO A 104 -20.05 -26.05 23.17
CA PRO A 104 -20.50 -24.82 23.78
C PRO A 104 -19.53 -23.64 23.56
N PRO A 105 -20.06 -22.40 23.53
CA PRO A 105 -19.22 -21.21 23.51
C PRO A 105 -18.30 -21.17 24.75
N LEU A 106 -17.13 -20.56 24.61
CA LEU A 106 -16.10 -20.41 25.67
C LEU A 106 -15.40 -21.71 26.12
N THR A 107 -15.50 -22.78 25.32
CA THR A 107 -14.72 -24.00 25.57
C THR A 107 -13.35 -23.95 24.90
N LEU A 108 -12.39 -24.71 25.44
CA LEU A 108 -11.07 -24.91 24.81
C LEU A 108 -11.19 -25.46 23.39
N GLY A 109 -12.15 -26.35 23.15
CA GLY A 109 -12.44 -26.89 21.82
C GLY A 109 -12.83 -25.79 20.83
N ARG A 110 -13.71 -24.86 21.23
CA ARG A 110 -14.08 -23.72 20.40
C ARG A 110 -12.90 -22.79 20.12
N PHE A 111 -12.07 -22.52 21.13
CA PHE A 111 -10.87 -21.70 20.96
C PHE A 111 -9.91 -22.26 19.89
N PHE A 112 -9.66 -23.57 19.87
CA PHE A 112 -8.80 -24.18 18.85
C PHE A 112 -9.40 -24.13 17.45
N ILE A 113 -10.73 -24.27 17.33
CA ILE A 113 -11.43 -24.13 16.04
C ILE A 113 -11.31 -22.70 15.52
N ASP A 114 -11.58 -21.71 16.37
CA ASP A 114 -11.48 -20.30 15.99
C ASP A 114 -10.02 -19.92 15.65
N LEU A 115 -9.04 -20.40 16.42
CA LEU A 115 -7.62 -20.21 16.12
C LEU A 115 -7.22 -20.86 14.79
N ALA A 116 -7.68 -22.08 14.51
CA ALA A 116 -7.42 -22.76 13.24
C ALA A 116 -8.05 -22.00 12.07
N ALA A 117 -9.28 -21.50 12.23
CA ALA A 117 -9.96 -20.67 11.24
C ALA A 117 -9.18 -19.36 11.00
N PHE A 118 -8.75 -18.68 12.05
CA PHE A 118 -7.92 -17.47 11.95
C PHE A 118 -6.63 -17.74 11.17
N ILE A 119 -5.89 -18.80 11.51
CA ILE A 119 -4.63 -19.15 10.85
C ILE A 119 -4.86 -19.50 9.38
N ALA A 120 -5.91 -20.28 9.08
CA ALA A 120 -6.25 -20.65 7.71
C ALA A 120 -6.59 -19.42 6.86
N PHE A 121 -7.44 -18.53 7.37
CA PHE A 121 -7.79 -17.29 6.69
C PHE A 121 -6.61 -16.33 6.61
N PHE A 122 -5.78 -16.22 7.64
CA PHE A 122 -4.56 -15.41 7.61
C PHE A 122 -3.59 -15.88 6.51
N ALA A 123 -3.33 -17.19 6.44
CA ALA A 123 -2.44 -17.78 5.45
C ALA A 123 -3.00 -17.62 4.03
N PHE A 124 -4.30 -17.88 3.85
CA PHE A 124 -4.99 -17.66 2.58
C PHE A 124 -4.95 -16.18 2.18
N GLY A 125 -5.29 -15.28 3.09
CA GLY A 125 -5.27 -13.83 2.88
C GLY A 125 -3.88 -13.32 2.54
N PHE A 126 -2.83 -13.83 3.19
CA PHE A 126 -1.45 -13.49 2.86
C PHE A 126 -1.10 -13.88 1.41
N LEU A 127 -1.40 -15.12 1.01
CA LEU A 127 -1.17 -15.58 -0.36
C LEU A 127 -2.02 -14.82 -1.37
N TYR A 128 -3.29 -14.60 -1.07
CA TYR A 128 -4.22 -13.82 -1.89
C TYR A 128 -3.67 -12.42 -2.15
N TYR A 129 -3.38 -11.65 -1.09
CA TYR A 129 -2.86 -10.30 -1.22
C TYR A 129 -1.48 -10.26 -1.89
N LEU A 130 -0.62 -11.25 -1.64
CA LEU A 130 0.67 -11.34 -2.32
C LEU A 130 0.51 -11.50 -3.83
N ILE A 131 -0.28 -12.48 -4.27
CA ILE A 131 -0.53 -12.74 -5.69
C ILE A 131 -1.25 -11.54 -6.33
N PHE A 132 -2.29 -11.04 -5.67
CA PHE A 132 -3.09 -9.93 -6.14
C PHE A 132 -2.26 -8.65 -6.34
N THR A 133 -1.45 -8.28 -5.34
CA THR A 133 -0.57 -7.10 -5.44
C THR A 133 0.50 -7.28 -6.50
N LEU A 134 1.08 -8.48 -6.64
CA LEU A 134 2.05 -8.78 -7.70
C LEU A 134 1.45 -8.59 -9.10
N ILE A 135 0.25 -9.15 -9.33
CA ILE A 135 -0.45 -9.03 -10.61
C ILE A 135 -0.77 -7.55 -10.91
N LEU A 136 -1.33 -6.81 -9.96
CA LEU A 136 -1.71 -5.42 -10.19
C LEU A 136 -0.50 -4.50 -10.38
N ILE A 137 0.58 -4.69 -9.60
CA ILE A 137 1.84 -3.97 -9.79
C ILE A 137 2.40 -4.25 -11.18
N TRP A 138 2.31 -5.49 -11.65
CA TRP A 138 2.77 -5.88 -12.99
C TRP A 138 1.94 -5.22 -14.10
N ILE A 139 0.60 -5.29 -14.01
CA ILE A 139 -0.31 -4.64 -14.98
C ILE A 139 -0.06 -3.14 -15.01
N PHE A 140 0.01 -2.49 -13.84
CA PHE A 140 0.24 -1.05 -13.73
C PHE A 140 1.60 -0.66 -14.31
N SER A 141 2.66 -1.39 -13.97
CA SER A 141 4.00 -1.11 -14.52
C SER A 141 4.03 -1.22 -16.04
N ARG A 142 3.34 -2.23 -16.60
CA ARG A 142 3.26 -2.42 -18.04
C ARG A 142 2.45 -1.33 -18.73
N GLY A 143 1.30 -0.95 -18.16
CA GLY A 143 0.48 0.17 -18.65
C GLY A 143 1.23 1.51 -18.60
N ALA A 144 1.92 1.77 -17.49
CA ALA A 144 2.71 2.99 -17.31
C ALA A 144 3.89 3.05 -18.31
N ASN A 145 4.53 1.91 -18.60
CA ASN A 145 5.58 1.85 -19.61
C ASN A 145 5.04 2.16 -21.01
N ILE A 146 3.89 1.61 -21.39
CA ILE A 146 3.26 1.89 -22.69
C ILE A 146 2.85 3.38 -22.82
N ALA A 147 2.38 3.98 -21.73
CA ALA A 147 1.83 5.35 -21.77
C ALA A 147 2.89 6.44 -21.70
N VAL A 148 3.93 6.27 -20.88
CA VAL A 148 4.87 7.35 -20.51
C VAL A 148 6.34 6.91 -20.39
N ASP A 149 6.69 5.72 -20.88
CA ASP A 149 8.02 5.12 -20.73
C ASP A 149 8.49 5.14 -19.27
N PHE A 150 7.59 4.74 -18.36
CA PHE A 150 7.77 4.89 -16.91
C PHE A 150 9.06 4.25 -16.38
N SER A 151 9.42 3.05 -16.84
CA SER A 151 10.67 2.37 -16.49
C SER A 151 11.89 3.19 -16.91
N GLU A 152 11.94 3.64 -18.16
CA GLU A 152 13.07 4.43 -18.68
C GLU A 152 13.16 5.78 -17.94
N ARG A 153 12.03 6.42 -17.64
CA ARG A 153 12.01 7.65 -16.83
C ARG A 153 12.41 7.43 -15.37
N LEU A 154 12.05 6.28 -14.79
CA LEU A 154 12.47 5.90 -13.44
C LEU A 154 13.97 5.61 -13.40
N GLU A 155 14.48 4.83 -14.36
CA GLU A 155 15.89 4.46 -14.48
C GLU A 155 16.75 5.68 -14.85
N ALA A 156 16.31 6.54 -15.76
CA ALA A 156 17.00 7.80 -16.04
C ALA A 156 17.05 8.73 -14.79
N ARG A 157 16.10 8.58 -13.87
CA ARG A 157 16.01 9.38 -12.65
C ARG A 157 16.67 8.71 -11.45
N PHE A 158 16.86 7.39 -11.44
CA PHE A 158 17.29 6.63 -10.26
C PHE A 158 18.20 5.43 -10.58
N GLY A 159 18.79 5.41 -11.78
CA GLY A 159 19.41 4.24 -12.40
C GLY A 159 20.32 3.47 -11.48
N ASP A 160 20.30 2.14 -11.67
CA ASP A 160 21.09 1.20 -10.89
C ASP A 160 22.57 1.57 -10.97
N LYS A 161 23.15 1.90 -9.81
CA LYS A 161 24.58 1.72 -9.60
C LYS A 161 24.81 0.23 -9.41
N ASP A 162 24.97 -0.49 -10.52
CA ASP A 162 25.53 -1.85 -10.49
C ASP A 162 27.05 -1.86 -10.29
N ASP A 163 27.71 -0.70 -10.18
CA ASP A 163 29.14 -0.63 -9.89
C ASP A 163 29.42 0.05 -8.54
N GLU A 164 30.00 -0.77 -7.66
CA GLU A 164 30.76 -0.46 -6.46
C GLU A 164 29.97 0.03 -5.23
N THR A 165 29.94 -0.86 -4.25
CA THR A 165 29.61 -0.64 -2.84
C THR A 165 30.51 0.43 -2.21
N GLU A 166 30.25 1.71 -2.45
CA GLU A 166 30.57 2.74 -1.46
C GLU A 166 29.37 2.89 -0.53
N LYS A 167 29.42 2.13 0.57
CA LYS A 167 28.61 2.44 1.76
C LYS A 167 29.09 3.79 2.30
N TYR A 168 28.60 4.89 1.74
CA TYR A 168 28.62 6.15 2.45
C TYR A 168 27.79 5.96 3.71
N SER A 169 28.47 5.85 4.85
CA SER A 169 27.78 5.93 6.14
C SER A 169 27.07 7.29 6.16
N GLU A 170 25.87 7.35 6.75
CA GLU A 170 25.07 8.59 6.85
C GLU A 170 25.85 9.77 7.48
N ALA A 171 27.05 9.53 8.04
CA ALA A 171 27.94 10.52 8.65
C ALA A 171 28.93 11.22 7.68
N GLU A 172 29.14 10.76 6.44
CA GLU A 172 30.14 11.34 5.52
C GLU A 172 29.55 12.19 4.38
N MET A 173 28.33 12.67 4.52
CA MET A 173 27.83 13.73 3.64
C MET A 173 28.43 15.08 4.07
N SER A 174 29.39 15.59 3.29
CA SER A 174 29.98 16.90 3.57
C SER A 174 28.89 17.99 3.62
N PRO A 175 28.99 18.94 4.56
CA PRO A 175 28.01 20.02 4.72
C PRO A 175 28.01 21.00 3.54
N PHE A 176 28.93 20.82 2.58
CA PHE A 176 29.12 21.66 1.40
C PHE A 176 28.67 21.03 0.09
N SER A 177 27.92 19.92 0.12
CA SER A 177 27.13 19.50 -1.05
C SER A 177 25.95 20.46 -1.26
N ILE A 178 26.26 21.63 -1.82
CA ILE A 178 25.33 22.74 -2.14
C ILE A 178 24.22 22.29 -3.13
N TYR A 179 24.31 21.09 -3.70
CA TYR A 179 23.29 20.47 -4.55
C TYR A 179 22.55 19.35 -3.81
N LYS A 180 21.69 19.74 -2.86
CA LYS A 180 20.71 18.89 -2.14
C LYS A 180 19.81 18.03 -3.06
N GLY A 181 19.74 18.33 -4.37
CA GLY A 181 18.98 17.53 -5.34
C GLY A 181 19.66 16.23 -5.77
N GLY A 182 20.99 16.14 -5.63
CA GLY A 182 21.77 14.98 -6.07
C GLY A 182 21.67 13.75 -5.16
N THR A 183 21.38 13.93 -3.87
CA THR A 183 21.34 12.83 -2.89
C THR A 183 20.07 11.98 -2.98
N LEU A 184 18.97 12.51 -3.53
CA LEU A 184 17.77 11.72 -3.88
C LEU A 184 18.01 10.75 -5.03
N HIS A 185 19.03 10.99 -5.87
CA HIS A 185 19.36 10.18 -7.03
C HIS A 185 20.20 8.93 -6.71
N GLN A 186 20.68 8.77 -5.47
CA GLN A 186 21.59 7.66 -5.09
C GLN A 186 20.93 6.55 -4.25
N GLN A 187 19.63 6.63 -3.96
CA GLN A 187 18.95 5.59 -3.20
C GLN A 187 18.44 4.47 -4.09
N GLN A 188 18.77 3.22 -3.70
CA GLN A 188 18.30 2.00 -4.34
C GLN A 188 16.78 2.06 -4.59
N ALA A 189 16.36 1.72 -5.81
CA ALA A 189 14.98 1.69 -6.22
C ALA A 189 14.24 0.54 -5.50
N SER A 190 13.85 0.74 -4.25
CA SER A 190 12.94 -0.13 -3.49
C SER A 190 11.51 -0.03 -4.06
N LYS A 191 11.39 -0.22 -5.38
CA LYS A 191 10.20 0.03 -6.22
C LYS A 191 9.03 -0.80 -5.75
N PHE A 192 9.28 -2.09 -5.48
CA PHE A 192 8.24 -3.01 -5.03
C PHE A 192 7.62 -2.58 -3.70
N ASN A 193 8.43 -2.29 -2.68
CA ASN A 193 7.92 -1.86 -1.37
C ASN A 193 7.20 -0.51 -1.44
N MET A 194 7.63 0.41 -2.32
CA MET A 194 6.92 1.66 -2.55
C MET A 194 5.55 1.41 -3.21
N MET A 195 5.50 0.60 -4.27
CA MET A 195 4.25 0.30 -4.96
C MET A 195 3.27 -0.45 -4.07
N LEU A 196 3.75 -1.30 -3.15
CA LEU A 196 2.92 -1.93 -2.14
C LEU A 196 2.18 -0.92 -1.22
N THR A 197 2.68 0.31 -1.10
CA THR A 197 1.98 1.35 -0.30
C THR A 197 0.68 1.85 -0.95
N ALA A 198 0.51 1.66 -2.26
CA ALA A 198 -0.73 1.98 -2.97
C ALA A 198 -1.92 1.14 -2.50
N PHE A 199 -1.66 -0.03 -1.88
CA PHE A 199 -2.68 -0.94 -1.36
C PHE A 199 -3.08 -0.66 0.09
N ALA A 200 -2.66 0.48 0.66
CA ALA A 200 -3.13 0.93 1.98
C ALA A 200 -4.66 1.01 2.13
N PRO A 201 -5.47 1.38 1.12
CA PRO A 201 -6.93 1.46 1.26
C PRO A 201 -7.58 0.17 1.69
N TYR A 202 -7.04 -0.97 1.28
CA TYR A 202 -7.53 -2.28 1.70
C TYR A 202 -7.52 -2.44 3.21
N LEU A 203 -6.64 -1.75 3.95
CA LEU A 203 -6.66 -1.79 5.41
C LEU A 203 -7.96 -1.21 5.97
N LEU A 204 -8.43 -0.10 5.40
CA LEU A 204 -9.68 0.54 5.82
C LEU A 204 -10.87 -0.29 5.35
N ILE A 205 -10.83 -0.76 4.12
CA ILE A 205 -11.93 -1.50 3.49
C ILE A 205 -12.13 -2.85 4.15
N ASN A 206 -11.07 -3.65 4.34
CA ASN A 206 -11.15 -4.89 5.09
C ASN A 206 -11.69 -4.67 6.52
N ALA A 207 -11.31 -3.57 7.18
CA ALA A 207 -11.86 -3.25 8.50
C ALA A 207 -13.37 -2.97 8.46
N ILE A 208 -13.85 -2.26 7.43
CA ILE A 208 -15.29 -2.02 7.21
C ILE A 208 -16.01 -3.34 6.87
N GLU A 209 -15.43 -4.17 6.01
CA GLU A 209 -15.98 -5.47 5.61
C GLU A 209 -16.14 -6.42 6.80
N ILE A 210 -15.17 -6.47 7.70
CA ILE A 210 -15.28 -7.23 8.96
C ILE A 210 -16.53 -6.77 9.74
N LEU A 211 -16.75 -5.45 9.87
CA LEU A 211 -17.92 -4.93 10.58
C LEU A 211 -19.23 -5.30 9.87
N ILE A 212 -19.26 -5.23 8.54
CA ILE A 212 -20.42 -5.63 7.73
C ILE A 212 -20.70 -7.12 7.93
N ILE A 213 -19.68 -7.97 7.90
CA ILE A 213 -19.80 -9.42 8.10
C ILE A 213 -20.35 -9.73 9.49
N LEU A 214 -19.82 -9.08 10.54
CA LEU A 214 -20.28 -9.28 11.91
C LEU A 214 -21.79 -9.00 12.10
N ILE A 215 -22.35 -8.06 11.35
CA ILE A 215 -23.75 -7.63 11.50
C ILE A 215 -24.67 -8.29 10.46
N GLY A 216 -24.21 -8.45 9.23
CA GLY A 216 -25.06 -8.75 8.08
C GLY A 216 -25.22 -10.24 7.76
N ILE A 217 -24.28 -11.10 8.19
CA ILE A 217 -24.38 -12.54 7.89
C ILE A 217 -25.36 -13.20 8.88
N PRO A 218 -26.24 -14.10 8.41
CA PRO A 218 -27.13 -14.84 9.29
C PRO A 218 -26.37 -15.87 10.14
N THR A 219 -26.76 -16.01 11.41
CA THR A 219 -26.26 -17.08 12.26
C THR A 219 -26.88 -18.42 11.89
N ILE A 220 -26.07 -19.47 11.92
CA ILE A 220 -26.50 -20.84 11.63
C ILE A 220 -26.12 -21.76 12.78
N ASN A 221 -26.94 -22.77 13.02
CA ASN A 221 -26.66 -23.81 14.00
C ASN A 221 -26.33 -25.10 13.25
N ILE A 222 -25.14 -25.64 13.49
CA ILE A 222 -24.73 -26.94 12.98
C ILE A 222 -24.63 -27.95 14.13
N PRO A 223 -25.11 -29.18 13.93
CA PRO A 223 -25.13 -30.18 15.00
C PRO A 223 -23.72 -30.61 15.43
N ASP A 224 -22.82 -30.76 14.44
CA ASP A 224 -21.43 -31.19 14.62
C ASP A 224 -20.51 -30.65 13.52
N ILE A 225 -19.19 -30.66 13.76
CA ILE A 225 -18.15 -30.19 12.83
C ILE A 225 -18.22 -30.94 11.50
N THR A 226 -18.65 -32.19 11.47
CA THR A 226 -18.72 -33.00 10.24
C THR A 226 -19.82 -32.57 9.26
N SER A 227 -20.76 -31.71 9.69
CA SER A 227 -21.95 -31.33 8.91
C SER A 227 -21.75 -30.11 7.99
N PHE A 228 -20.60 -30.01 7.33
CA PHE A 228 -20.24 -28.85 6.49
C PHE A 228 -21.19 -28.63 5.30
N GLU A 229 -21.91 -29.65 4.84
CA GLU A 229 -22.87 -29.51 3.73
C GLU A 229 -24.02 -28.53 4.05
N THR A 230 -24.33 -28.35 5.34
CA THR A 230 -25.37 -27.43 5.81
C THR A 230 -24.96 -25.95 5.76
N LEU A 231 -23.67 -25.66 5.55
CA LEU A 231 -23.13 -24.28 5.44
C LEU A 231 -23.46 -23.61 4.10
N ASN A 232 -23.60 -24.40 3.03
CA ASN A 232 -23.57 -23.90 1.66
C ASN A 232 -24.81 -23.08 1.26
N ALA A 233 -25.97 -23.30 1.87
CA ALA A 233 -27.22 -22.69 1.40
C ALA A 233 -27.54 -21.29 1.97
N PRO A 234 -27.43 -21.02 3.29
CA PRO A 234 -27.81 -19.71 3.83
C PRO A 234 -26.64 -18.71 3.94
N LEU A 235 -25.43 -19.20 4.22
CA LEU A 235 -24.29 -18.34 4.57
C LEU A 235 -23.64 -17.75 3.32
N PHE A 236 -23.45 -18.56 2.28
CA PHE A 236 -22.84 -18.16 1.01
C PHE A 236 -23.83 -17.50 0.03
N ALA A 237 -25.13 -17.75 0.18
CA ALA A 237 -26.16 -17.09 -0.63
C ALA A 237 -26.55 -15.69 -0.11
N SER A 238 -25.93 -15.22 0.98
CA SER A 238 -26.26 -13.92 1.57
C SER A 238 -25.98 -12.76 0.61
N PRO A 239 -26.90 -11.79 0.45
CA PRO A 239 -26.68 -10.61 -0.39
C PRO A 239 -25.56 -9.71 0.15
N VAL A 240 -25.11 -9.94 1.39
CA VAL A 240 -23.97 -9.24 1.99
C VAL A 240 -22.72 -9.41 1.14
N TRP A 241 -22.49 -10.60 0.55
CA TRP A 241 -21.33 -10.83 -0.33
C TRP A 241 -21.31 -9.89 -1.53
N THR A 242 -22.49 -9.58 -2.10
CA THR A 242 -22.59 -8.60 -3.19
C THR A 242 -22.17 -7.20 -2.76
N VAL A 243 -22.53 -6.79 -1.54
CA VAL A 243 -22.13 -5.49 -0.99
C VAL A 243 -20.62 -5.44 -0.77
N LEU A 244 -20.02 -6.50 -0.21
CA LEU A 244 -18.58 -6.59 0.00
C LEU A 244 -17.83 -6.48 -1.34
N HIS A 245 -18.20 -7.29 -2.33
CA HIS A 245 -17.56 -7.24 -3.65
C HIS A 245 -17.70 -5.89 -4.36
N LEU A 246 -18.82 -5.18 -4.16
CA LEU A 246 -19.00 -3.84 -4.70
C LEU A 246 -18.02 -2.84 -4.06
N ILE A 247 -17.81 -2.94 -2.75
CA ILE A 247 -16.87 -2.07 -2.01
C ILE A 247 -15.43 -2.35 -2.47
N GLU A 248 -15.04 -3.61 -2.60
CA GLU A 248 -13.74 -4.01 -3.14
C GLU A 248 -13.53 -3.44 -4.56
N ALA A 249 -14.52 -3.63 -5.44
CA ALA A 249 -14.46 -3.15 -6.83
C ALA A 249 -14.33 -1.63 -6.92
N LEU A 250 -15.07 -0.89 -6.08
CA LEU A 250 -14.95 0.57 -6.00
C LEU A 250 -13.57 1.00 -5.49
N THR A 251 -13.00 0.26 -4.54
CA THR A 251 -11.66 0.54 -4.02
C THR A 251 -10.60 0.37 -5.09
N ILE A 252 -10.69 -0.71 -5.88
CA ILE A 252 -9.82 -0.91 -7.04
C ILE A 252 -10.00 0.20 -8.06
N ALA A 253 -11.25 0.51 -8.43
CA ALA A 253 -11.53 1.45 -9.52
C ALA A 253 -11.14 2.90 -9.18
N ILE A 254 -11.30 3.32 -7.92
CA ILE A 254 -11.10 4.71 -7.50
C ILE A 254 -9.68 4.95 -7.00
N TRP A 255 -9.10 4.04 -6.22
CA TRP A 255 -7.86 4.33 -5.49
C TRP A 255 -6.62 3.70 -6.11
N VAL A 256 -6.67 2.44 -6.51
CA VAL A 256 -5.50 1.72 -7.03
C VAL A 256 -4.93 2.30 -8.35
N PRO A 257 -5.71 2.92 -9.26
CA PRO A 257 -5.15 3.54 -10.46
C PRO A 257 -4.53 4.94 -10.25
N ILE A 258 -4.58 5.50 -9.03
CA ILE A 258 -4.02 6.82 -8.69
C ILE A 258 -2.61 6.66 -8.11
#